data_AF-A0A1D9G5N5-F1
#
_entry.id   AF-A0A1D9G5N5-F1
#
_cell.length_a   1.000
_cell.length_b   1.000
_cell.length_c   1.000
_cell.angle_alpha   90.00
_cell.angle_beta   90.00
_cell.angle_gamma   90.00
#
_symmetry.space_group_name_H-M   'P 1'
#
loop_
_entity.id
_entity.type
_entity.pdbx_description
1 polymer ?
#
loop_
_entity_poly.entity_id
_entity_poly.type
_entity_poly.pdbx_seq_one_letter_code
_entity_poly.pdbx_strand_id
1 'polypeptide(L)' 'MIATWPNTICFDVYQEPRQQNFFKSIEYFYQRLGVPMLGNPEDFMSDKSMFYDTSYHLHDLGVNHRTKQLIDLIQPYLP' A
#
# COMPACT_ATOMS: atom_id res chain seq x y z
N MET A 1 8.27 14.91 -3.82
CA MET A 1 7.74 14.06 -2.71
C MET A 1 6.80 13.05 -3.33
N ILE A 2 6.83 11.80 -2.86
CA ILE A 2 6.01 10.69 -3.35
C ILE A 2 5.41 10.01 -2.11
N ALA A 3 4.17 9.55 -2.22
CA ALA A 3 3.46 8.84 -1.16
C ALA A 3 3.11 7.41 -1.59
N THR A 4 2.85 6.54 -0.62
CA THR A 4 2.48 5.13 -0.84
C THR A 4 1.58 4.64 0.28
N TRP A 5 0.96 3.48 0.07
CA TRP A 5 0.05 2.87 1.02
C TRP A 5 0.80 2.12 2.15
N PRO A 6 0.20 2.03 3.34
CA PRO A 6 0.72 1.19 4.41
C PRO A 6 0.60 -0.29 4.03
N ASN A 7 1.49 -1.14 4.55
CA ASN A 7 1.29 -2.58 4.46
C ASN A 7 0.21 -3.00 5.43
N THR A 8 -0.77 -3.78 4.98
CA THR A 8 -1.76 -4.38 5.88
C THR A 8 -2.14 -5.79 5.44
N ILE A 9 -2.71 -6.57 6.35
CA ILE A 9 -3.33 -7.84 5.99
C ILE A 9 -4.48 -7.58 5.02
N CYS A 10 -4.61 -8.38 3.97
CA CYS A 10 -5.77 -8.34 3.08
C CYS A 10 -7.01 -8.91 3.79
N PHE A 11 -8.01 -8.07 4.03
CA PHE A 11 -9.30 -8.46 4.59
C PHE A 11 -10.42 -8.17 3.60
N ASP A 12 -11.41 -9.06 3.52
CA ASP A 12 -12.56 -8.90 2.62
C ASP A 12 -13.34 -7.60 2.86
N VAL A 13 -13.35 -7.10 4.10
CA VAL A 13 -13.97 -5.83 4.47
C VAL A 13 -13.43 -4.64 3.65
N TYR A 14 -12.22 -4.74 3.08
CA TYR A 14 -11.66 -3.69 2.23
C TYR A 14 -12.30 -3.64 0.84
N GLN A 15 -13.04 -4.67 0.43
CA GLN A 15 -13.81 -4.68 -0.82
C GLN A 15 -15.19 -4.02 -0.66
N GLU A 16 -15.61 -3.72 0.56
CA GLU A 16 -16.88 -3.05 0.81
C GLU A 16 -16.88 -1.60 0.28
N PRO A 17 -18.02 -1.09 -0.22
CA PRO A 17 -18.10 0.24 -0.82
C PRO A 17 -17.62 1.37 0.10
N ARG A 18 -17.81 1.24 1.41
CA ARG A 18 -17.40 2.27 2.38
C ARG A 18 -15.87 2.41 2.43
N GLN A 19 -15.14 1.31 2.39
CA GLN A 19 -13.69 1.22 2.48
C GLN A 19 -13.07 1.66 1.15
N GLN A 20 -13.67 1.22 0.04
CA GLN A 20 -13.31 1.69 -1.30
C GLN A 20 -13.48 3.22 -1.45
N ASN A 21 -14.58 3.78 -0.92
CA ASN A 21 -14.76 5.24 -0.89
C ASN A 21 -13.74 5.95 0.02
N PHE A 22 -13.33 5.32 1.12
CA PHE A 22 -12.29 5.84 2.00
C PHE A 22 -10.92 5.87 1.29
N PHE A 23 -10.53 4.83 0.57
CA PHE A 23 -9.28 4.82 -0.21
C PHE A 23 -9.25 5.92 -1.27
N LYS A 24 -10.35 6.11 -2.02
CA LYS A 24 -10.49 7.22 -2.97
C LYS A 24 -10.32 8.59 -2.32
N SER A 25 -10.77 8.76 -1.07
CA SER A 25 -10.60 10.03 -0.36
C SER A 25 -9.14 10.32 0.01
N ILE A 26 -8.34 9.28 0.29
CA ILE A 26 -6.89 9.38 0.54
C ILE A 26 -6.16 9.72 -0.76
N GLU A 27 -6.49 9.04 -1.86
CA GLU A 27 -5.91 9.34 -3.18
C GLU A 27 -6.18 10.80 -3.58
N TYR A 28 -7.44 11.22 -3.46
CA TYR A 28 -7.85 12.59 -3.76
C TYR A 28 -7.10 13.62 -2.90
N PHE A 29 -6.86 13.33 -1.63
CA PHE A 29 -6.07 14.19 -0.75
C PHE A 29 -4.65 14.41 -1.27
N TYR A 30 -3.92 13.34 -1.59
CA TYR A 30 -2.54 13.46 -2.11
C TYR A 30 -2.50 14.07 -3.51
N GLN A 31 -3.46 13.72 -4.37
CA GLN A 31 -3.59 14.31 -5.70
C GLN A 31 -3.76 15.84 -5.62
N ARG A 32 -4.59 16.33 -4.68
CA ARG A 32 -4.77 17.77 -4.45
C ARG A 32 -3.53 18.50 -3.97
N LEU A 33 -2.58 17.78 -3.37
CA LEU A 33 -1.28 18.32 -2.95
C LEU A 33 -0.22 18.22 -4.06
N GLY A 34 -0.57 17.67 -5.24
CA GLY A 34 0.38 17.41 -6.31
C GLY A 34 1.41 16.33 -5.94
N VAL A 35 1.07 15.45 -4.99
CA VAL A 35 1.93 14.35 -4.55
C VAL A 35 1.49 13.07 -5.24
N PRO A 36 2.34 12.43 -6.07
CA PRO A 36 2.03 11.14 -6.67
C PRO A 36 1.86 10.05 -5.60
N MET A 37 0.82 9.24 -5.74
CA MET A 37 0.62 8.01 -4.98
C MET A 37 1.11 6.81 -5.79
N LEU A 38 1.93 5.96 -5.18
CA LEU A 38 2.43 4.73 -5.82
C LEU A 38 1.45 3.57 -5.64
N GLY A 39 1.02 2.99 -6.76
CA GLY A 39 0.12 1.84 -6.80
C GLY A 39 -1.27 2.11 -6.21
N ASN A 40 -2.04 1.04 -6.07
CA ASN A 40 -3.37 1.02 -5.47
C ASN A 40 -3.30 0.44 -4.04
N PRO A 41 -4.29 0.69 -3.17
CA PRO A 41 -4.32 0.14 -1.81
C PRO A 41 -4.08 -1.38 -1.77
N GLU A 42 -4.70 -2.11 -2.69
CA GLU A 42 -4.65 -3.57 -2.78
C GLU A 42 -3.25 -4.10 -3.07
N ASP A 43 -2.42 -3.32 -3.77
CA ASP A 43 -1.03 -3.69 -4.05
C ASP A 43 -0.21 -3.78 -2.74
N PHE A 44 -0.64 -3.10 -1.68
CA PHE A 44 0.04 -3.05 -0.37
C PHE A 44 -0.69 -3.89 0.69
N MET A 45 -1.66 -4.70 0.26
CA MET A 45 -2.29 -5.70 1.10
C MET A 45 -1.62 -7.05 0.87
N SER A 46 -1.43 -7.82 1.94
CA SER A 46 -0.76 -9.13 1.86
C SER A 46 -1.49 -10.18 2.67
N ASP A 47 -1.29 -11.45 2.34
CA ASP A 47 -1.84 -12.55 3.12
C ASP A 47 -1.34 -12.51 4.56
N LYS A 48 -2.17 -12.95 5.52
CA LYS A 48 -1.81 -12.98 6.94
C LYS A 48 -0.51 -13.75 7.20
N SER A 49 -0.19 -14.75 6.38
CA SER A 49 1.05 -15.51 6.48
C SER A 49 2.30 -14.65 6.35
N MET A 50 2.22 -13.44 5.76
CA MET A 50 3.36 -12.52 5.59
C MET A 50 3.69 -11.68 6.84
N PHE A 51 2.94 -11.82 7.94
CA PHE A 51 3.03 -11.00 9.15
C PHE A 51 3.41 -11.84 10.38
N TYR A 52 4.10 -11.23 11.37
CA TYR A 52 4.54 -11.96 12.56
C TYR A 52 3.68 -11.74 13.82
N ASP A 53 3.16 -10.53 14.07
CA ASP A 53 2.39 -10.24 15.30
C ASP A 53 1.13 -9.37 15.09
N THR A 54 1.23 -8.30 14.28
CA THR A 54 0.14 -7.35 14.02
C THR A 54 -0.22 -7.30 12.55
N SER A 55 -1.32 -6.61 12.23
CA SER A 55 -1.73 -6.37 10.86
C SER A 55 -0.79 -5.46 10.06
N TYR A 56 0.25 -4.87 10.67
CA TYR A 56 1.15 -3.91 10.00
C TYR A 56 2.61 -4.38 9.96
N HIS A 57 2.91 -5.46 10.66
CA HIS A 57 4.28 -5.91 10.92
C HIS A 57 4.62 -7.15 10.08
N LEU A 58 5.20 -6.89 8.91
CA LEU A 58 5.69 -7.94 8.01
C LEU A 58 6.87 -8.68 8.64
N HIS A 59 6.95 -9.99 8.39
CA HIS A 59 8.16 -10.77 8.65
C HIS A 59 9.12 -10.71 7.45
N ASP A 60 10.24 -11.42 7.52
CA ASP A 60 11.33 -11.32 6.53
C ASP A 60 10.90 -11.49 5.06
N LEU A 61 10.14 -12.53 4.70
CA LEU A 61 9.65 -12.67 3.32
C LEU A 61 8.71 -11.52 2.92
N GLY A 62 7.84 -11.07 3.82
CA GLY A 62 6.93 -9.94 3.57
C GLY A 62 7.71 -8.65 3.32
N VAL A 63 8.73 -8.37 4.14
CA VAL A 63 9.62 -7.20 3.97
C VAL A 63 10.35 -7.26 2.64
N ASN A 64 10.89 -8.42 2.27
CA ASN A 64 11.57 -8.61 0.98
C ASN A 64 10.63 -8.38 -0.21
N HIS A 65 9.43 -8.95 -0.15
CA HIS A 65 8.40 -8.77 -1.17
C HIS A 65 8.05 -7.28 -1.34
N ARG A 66 7.69 -6.62 -0.24
CA ARG A 66 7.34 -5.20 -0.21
C ARG A 66 8.47 -4.31 -0.70
N THR A 67 9.71 -4.61 -0.32
CA THR A 67 10.87 -3.82 -0.74
C THR A 67 11.08 -3.90 -2.24
N LYS A 68 11.01 -5.11 -2.82
CA LYS A 68 11.14 -5.30 -4.27
C LYS A 68 10.05 -4.55 -5.03
N GLN A 69 8.79 -4.72 -4.60
CA GLN A 69 7.66 -4.01 -5.18
C GLN A 69 7.84 -2.49 -5.13
N LEU A 70 8.29 -1.95 -4.00
CA LEU A 70 8.48 -0.51 -3.84
C LEU A 70 9.61 0.00 -4.75
N ILE A 71 10.71 -0.75 -4.91
CA ILE A 71 11.78 -0.42 -5.84
C ILE A 71 11.23 -0.32 -7.26
N ASP A 72 10.46 -1.32 -7.71
CA ASP A 72 9.87 -1.34 -9.05
C ASP A 72 8.94 -0.13 -9.28
N LEU A 73 8.17 0.26 -8.26
CA LEU A 73 7.26 1.42 -8.33
C LEU A 73 7.99 2.78 -8.28
N ILE A 74 9.10 2.88 -7.55
CA ILE A 74 9.87 4.13 -7.43
C ILE A 74 10.79 4.34 -8.63
N GLN A 75 11.23 3.28 -9.31
CA GLN A 75 12.20 3.35 -10.41
C GLN A 75 11.87 4.42 -11.48
N PRO A 76 10.61 4.59 -11.94
CA PRO A 76 10.27 5.63 -12.92
C PRO A 76 10.45 7.08 -12.43
N TYR A 77 10.63 7.28 -11.13
CA TYR A 77 10.77 8.59 -10.49
C TYR A 77 12.23 8.89 -10.08
N LEU A 78 13.15 7.97 -10.30
CA LEU A 78 14.57 8.16 -10.04
C LEU A 78 15.24 8.85 -11.24
N PRO A 79 16.27 9.70 -11.01
CA PRO A 79 17.02 10.38 -12.07
C PRO A 79 17.92 9.43 -12.88
#